data_AF-A0A842W2A2-F1
#
_entry.id   AF-A0A842W2A2-F1
#
_cell.length_a   1.000
_cell.length_b   1.000
_cell.length_c   1.000
_cell.angle_alpha   90.00
_cell.angle_beta   90.00
_cell.angle_gamma   90.00
#
_symmetry.space_group_name_H-M   'P 1'
#
loop_
_entity.id
_entity.type
_entity.pdbx_description
1 polymer ?
#
loop_
_entity_poly.entity_id
_entity_poly.type
_entity_poly.pdbx_seq_one_letter_code
_entity_poly.pdbx_strand_id
1 'polypeptide(L)'
;MERQFQNRTTGRSTNNSINPERKKKFNINPNFGISKVDILTKNLLRARGAARIQVPNYTTTERNEIYAAQGDIIFNTTTKKHQGYDGSSWNNLY
;
A
#
# COMPACT_ATOMS: atom_id res chain seq x y z
N MET A 1 61.25 -5.73 16.11
CA MET A 1 60.66 -4.92 15.04
C MET A 1 59.32 -5.54 14.68
N GLU A 2 58.26 -5.07 15.34
CA GLU A 2 56.95 -5.72 15.43
C GLU A 2 56.03 -5.20 14.31
N ARG A 3 55.51 -6.11 13.48
CA ARG A 3 54.63 -5.75 12.36
C ARG A 3 53.24 -5.45 12.89
N GLN A 4 52.85 -4.19 12.88
CA GLN A 4 51.53 -3.71 13.25
C GLN A 4 50.48 -4.24 12.26
N PHE A 5 49.59 -5.11 12.72
CA PHE A 5 48.42 -5.54 11.96
C PHE A 5 47.45 -4.37 11.81
N GLN A 6 47.15 -3.96 10.58
CA GLN A 6 46.11 -2.96 10.36
C GLN A 6 44.74 -3.57 10.66
N ASN A 7 44.06 -3.03 11.68
CA ASN A 7 42.67 -3.32 12.00
C ASN A 7 41.78 -2.92 10.82
N ARG A 8 41.39 -3.89 9.99
CA ARG A 8 40.29 -3.73 9.04
C ARG A 8 38.98 -3.73 9.84
N THR A 9 38.48 -2.56 10.20
CA THR A 9 37.10 -2.42 10.66
C THR A 9 36.20 -2.71 9.47
N THR A 10 35.54 -3.87 9.47
CA THR A 10 34.42 -4.13 8.57
C THR A 10 33.38 -3.04 8.78
N GLY A 11 33.14 -2.24 7.74
CA GLY A 11 32.16 -1.17 7.77
C GLY A 11 30.75 -1.72 8.00
N ARG A 12 30.37 -1.83 9.27
CA ARG A 12 28.96 -1.95 9.67
C ARG A 12 28.36 -0.57 9.51
N SER A 13 27.51 -0.40 8.50
CA SER A 13 26.67 0.78 8.33
C SER A 13 25.99 1.09 9.68
N THR A 14 26.42 2.17 10.33
CA THR A 14 25.71 2.68 11.51
C THR A 14 24.45 3.34 10.99
N ASN A 15 23.32 2.76 11.38
CA ASN A 15 22.01 3.28 11.06
C ASN A 15 21.91 4.75 11.49
N ASN A 16 22.04 5.63 10.50
CA ASN A 16 21.20 6.80 10.28
C ASN A 16 20.80 7.54 11.57
N SER A 17 21.75 8.28 12.16
CA SER A 17 21.44 9.36 13.08
C SER A 17 20.42 10.28 12.41
N ILE A 18 19.23 10.35 12.99
CA ILE A 18 18.10 11.13 12.50
C ILE A 18 18.54 12.60 12.47
N ASN A 19 18.90 13.11 11.30
CA ASN A 19 19.02 14.55 11.12
C ASN A 19 17.59 15.12 11.17
N PRO A 20 17.24 15.96 12.17
CA PRO A 20 15.87 16.46 12.34
C PRO A 20 15.37 17.30 11.16
N GLU A 21 16.26 17.78 10.28
CA GLU A 21 15.90 18.55 9.09
C GLU A 21 15.69 17.68 7.83
N ARG A 22 16.19 16.44 7.83
CA ARG A 22 15.97 15.49 6.73
C ARG A 22 14.79 14.60 7.09
N LYS A 23 13.57 15.10 6.84
CA LYS A 23 12.36 14.26 6.81
C LYS A 23 12.69 12.98 6.06
N LYS A 24 12.65 11.85 6.77
CA LYS A 24 12.96 10.51 6.24
C LYS A 24 11.99 10.26 5.07
N LYS A 25 12.43 10.55 3.85
CA LYS A 25 11.64 10.29 2.65
C LYS A 25 11.57 8.78 2.53
N PHE A 26 10.36 8.21 2.62
CA PHE A 26 10.18 6.83 2.19
C PHE A 26 10.54 6.78 0.71
N ASN A 27 11.63 6.09 0.37
CA ASN A 27 12.01 5.84 -1.01
C ASN A 27 10.97 4.87 -1.61
N ILE A 28 9.98 5.43 -2.29
CA ILE A 28 9.02 4.65 -3.04
C ILE A 28 9.68 4.27 -4.36
N ASN A 29 9.76 2.97 -4.65
CA ASN A 29 10.22 2.45 -5.92
C ASN A 29 9.47 3.16 -7.07
N PRO A 30 10.13 3.63 -8.15
CA PRO A 30 9.46 4.30 -9.27
C PRO A 30 8.34 3.48 -9.93
N ASN A 31 8.25 2.18 -9.67
CA ASN A 31 7.14 1.32 -10.11
C ASN A 31 5.92 1.30 -9.17
N PHE A 32 5.88 2.16 -8.14
CA PHE A 32 4.72 2.29 -7.25
C PHE A 32 4.07 3.66 -7.49
N GLY A 33 2.95 3.65 -8.24
CA GLY A 33 2.28 4.82 -8.83
C GLY A 33 1.60 5.78 -7.85
N ILE A 34 2.25 6.15 -6.75
CA ILE A 34 1.75 7.13 -5.78
C ILE A 34 2.75 8.26 -5.57
N SER A 35 2.36 9.48 -5.91
CA SER A 35 3.24 10.65 -5.88
C SER A 35 3.55 11.18 -4.46
N LYS A 36 2.83 10.72 -3.42
CA LYS A 36 3.09 11.03 -1.99
C LYS A 36 2.59 9.87 -1.10
N VAL A 37 3.41 9.43 -0.14
CA VAL A 37 2.99 8.54 0.95
C VAL A 37 2.79 9.39 2.20
N ASP A 38 1.51 9.63 2.54
CA ASP A 38 1.13 10.19 3.82
C ASP A 38 0.88 9.01 4.78
N ILE A 39 1.83 8.69 5.67
CA ILE A 39 1.56 7.77 6.80
C ILE A 39 0.86 8.58 7.88
N LEU A 40 -0.42 8.89 7.67
CA LEU A 40 -1.25 9.34 8.77
C LEU A 40 -1.67 8.11 9.57
N THR A 41 -1.70 8.26 10.89
CA THR A 41 -2.23 7.29 11.87
C THR A 41 -3.74 6.96 11.67
N LYS A 42 -4.30 7.29 10.51
CA LYS A 42 -5.60 6.87 9.99
C LYS A 42 -5.38 6.48 8.53
N ASN A 43 -5.64 5.22 8.20
CA ASN A 43 -5.54 4.64 6.85
C ASN A 43 -6.43 5.40 5.86
N LEU A 44 -5.92 6.48 5.27
CA LEU A 44 -6.67 7.32 4.34
C LEU A 44 -5.98 7.35 2.98
N LEU A 45 -6.58 6.68 2.01
CA LEU A 45 -6.23 6.86 0.60
C LEU A 45 -6.91 8.14 0.09
N ARG A 46 -6.12 9.18 -0.24
CA ARG A 46 -6.64 10.45 -0.79
C ARG A 46 -6.32 10.57 -2.28
N ALA A 47 -7.34 10.49 -3.13
CA ALA A 47 -7.26 10.93 -4.52
C ALA A 47 -7.37 12.48 -4.58
N ARG A 48 -6.45 13.18 -5.27
CA ARG A 48 -6.50 14.65 -5.50
C ARG A 48 -6.53 14.96 -7.00
N GLY A 49 -7.28 15.98 -7.42
CA GLY A 49 -7.41 16.37 -8.84
C GLY A 49 -8.30 15.42 -9.64
N ALA A 50 -8.02 15.21 -10.93
CA ALA A 50 -8.73 14.28 -11.81
C ALA A 50 -8.36 12.80 -11.58
N ALA A 51 -8.12 12.42 -10.32
CA ALA A 51 -7.73 11.07 -9.96
C ALA A 51 -8.95 10.14 -9.98
N ARG A 52 -8.81 9.02 -10.69
CA ARG A 52 -9.80 7.94 -10.72
C ARG A 52 -9.50 6.93 -9.63
N ILE A 53 -10.53 6.51 -8.90
CA ILE A 53 -10.46 5.35 -8.02
C ILE A 53 -11.13 4.19 -8.75
N GLN A 54 -10.39 3.11 -8.97
CA GLN A 54 -10.92 1.88 -9.53
C GLN A 54 -10.99 0.84 -8.42
N VAL A 55 -12.16 0.20 -8.29
CA VAL A 55 -12.37 -0.93 -7.38
C VAL A 55 -12.01 -2.24 -8.10
N PRO A 56 -11.73 -3.33 -7.36
CA PRO A 56 -11.52 -4.65 -7.96
C PRO A 56 -12.71 -5.07 -8.83
N ASN A 57 -12.41 -5.67 -9.98
CA ASN A 57 -13.41 -6.16 -10.93
C ASN A 57 -13.44 -7.69 -10.87
N TYR A 58 -14.61 -8.28 -10.63
CA TYR A 58 -14.79 -9.72 -10.57
C TYR A 58 -16.06 -10.14 -11.31
N THR A 59 -16.06 -11.32 -11.93
CA THR A 59 -17.30 -12.02 -12.23
C THR A 59 -17.99 -12.48 -10.94
N THR A 60 -19.26 -12.86 -11.01
CA THR A 60 -19.94 -13.43 -9.82
C THR A 60 -19.23 -14.67 -9.28
N THR A 61 -18.66 -15.50 -10.17
CA THR A 61 -17.92 -16.71 -9.77
C THR A 61 -16.64 -16.34 -9.02
N GLU A 62 -15.79 -15.48 -9.60
CA GLU A 62 -14.54 -15.05 -8.95
C GLU A 62 -14.81 -14.35 -7.63
N ARG A 63 -15.85 -13.50 -7.54
CA ARG A 63 -16.25 -12.84 -6.29
C ARG A 63 -16.63 -13.84 -5.19
N ASN A 64 -17.19 -14.99 -5.55
CA ASN A 64 -17.54 -16.02 -4.56
C ASN A 64 -16.32 -16.79 -4.04
N GLU A 65 -15.18 -16.69 -4.73
CA GLU A 65 -13.94 -17.35 -4.35
C GLU A 65 -13.06 -16.47 -3.45
N ILE A 66 -13.37 -15.17 -3.32
CA ILE A 66 -12.56 -14.26 -2.50
C ILE A 66 -12.95 -14.31 -1.01
N TYR A 67 -11.97 -14.11 -0.13
CA TYR A 67 -12.21 -13.88 1.29
C TYR A 67 -12.56 -12.40 1.54
N ALA A 68 -13.85 -12.09 1.54
CA ALA A 68 -14.36 -10.73 1.69
C ALA A 68 -14.31 -10.26 3.16
N ALA A 69 -13.92 -9.00 3.37
CA ALA A 69 -14.04 -8.32 4.65
C ALA A 69 -15.23 -7.35 4.64
N GLN A 70 -15.85 -7.15 5.81
CA GLN A 70 -16.93 -6.17 5.97
C GLN A 70 -16.46 -4.78 5.51
N GLY A 71 -17.23 -4.15 4.61
CA GLY A 71 -16.91 -2.86 4.01
C GLY A 71 -16.19 -2.94 2.66
N ASP A 72 -15.86 -4.13 2.16
CA ASP A 72 -15.28 -4.28 0.82
C ASP A 72 -16.25 -3.80 -0.26
N ILE A 73 -15.70 -3.15 -1.29
CA ILE A 73 -16.43 -2.68 -2.46
C ILE A 73 -15.74 -3.23 -3.72
N ILE A 74 -16.53 -3.86 -4.58
CA ILE A 74 -16.10 -4.41 -5.87
C ILE A 74 -17.04 -3.99 -6.99
N PHE A 75 -16.62 -4.15 -8.23
CA PHE A 75 -17.50 -4.10 -9.39
C PHE A 75 -17.68 -5.50 -9.96
N ASN A 76 -18.92 -5.98 -9.97
CA ASN A 76 -19.28 -7.28 -10.53
C ASN A 76 -19.50 -7.15 -12.03
N THR A 77 -18.62 -7.72 -12.84
CA THR A 77 -18.65 -7.61 -14.31
C THR A 77 -19.75 -8.45 -14.94
N THR A 78 -20.22 -9.52 -14.27
CA THR A 78 -21.35 -10.34 -14.71
C THR A 78 -22.66 -9.57 -14.60
N THR A 79 -22.89 -8.91 -13.45
CA THR A 79 -24.14 -8.15 -13.19
C THR A 79 -24.03 -6.68 -13.56
N LYS A 80 -22.82 -6.19 -13.85
CA LYS A 80 -22.47 -4.78 -14.13
C LYS A 80 -22.83 -3.82 -13.00
N LYS A 81 -22.70 -4.28 -11.75
CA LYS A 81 -23.05 -3.53 -10.54
C LYS A 81 -21.86 -3.37 -9.61
N HIS A 82 -21.78 -2.22 -8.94
CA HIS A 82 -20.95 -2.14 -7.74
C HIS A 82 -21.64 -2.92 -6.61
N GLN A 83 -20.87 -3.70 -5.88
CA GLN A 83 -21.36 -4.50 -4.75
C GLN A 83 -20.54 -4.19 -3.51
N GLY A 84 -21.22 -4.05 -2.37
CA GLY A 84 -20.62 -3.89 -1.05
C GLY A 84 -20.84 -5.14 -0.20
N TYR A 85 -19.81 -5.60 0.52
CA TYR A 85 -19.93 -6.71 1.47
C TYR A 85 -20.27 -6.18 2.87
N ASP A 86 -21.40 -6.60 3.44
CA ASP A 86 -21.86 -6.13 4.75
C ASP A 86 -21.31 -6.97 5.94
N GLY A 87 -20.48 -7.97 5.66
CA GLY A 87 -19.97 -8.95 6.64
C GLY A 87 -20.70 -10.29 6.58
N SER A 88 -21.76 -10.42 5.77
CA SER A 88 -22.51 -11.66 5.57
C SER A 88 -22.88 -11.88 4.10
N SER A 89 -23.17 -10.82 3.35
CA SER A 89 -23.62 -10.89 1.97
C SER A 89 -23.14 -9.72 1.12
N TRP A 90 -23.09 -9.94 -0.18
CA TRP A 90 -22.83 -8.91 -1.18
C TRP A 90 -24.14 -8.24 -1.60
N ASN A 91 -24.22 -6.92 -1.42
CA ASN A 91 -25.40 -6.11 -1.75
C ASN A 91 -25.11 -5.19 -2.94
N ASN A 92 -26.10 -5.00 -3.84
CA ASN A 92 -25.97 -4.05 -4.94
C ASN A 92 -26.12 -2.62 -4.44
N LEU A 93 -25.26 -1.72 -4.94
CA LEU A 93 -25.27 -0.31 -4.56
C LEU A 93 -26.08 0.59 -5.51
N TYR A 94 -26.52 0.05 -6.66
CA TYR A 94 -27.47 0.65 -7.62
C TYR A 94 -27.95 -0.38 -8.65
#